data_AF-A0A2B9PYN8-F1
#
_entry.id   AF-A0A2B9PYN8-F1
#
_cell.length_a   1.000
_cell.length_b   1.000
_cell.length_c   1.000
_cell.angle_alpha   90.00
_cell.angle_beta   90.00
_cell.angle_gamma   90.00
#
_symmetry.space_group_name_H-M   'P 1'
#
loop_
_entity.id
_entity.type
_entity.pdbx_description
1 polymer ?
#
loop_
_entity_poly.entity_id
_entity_poly.type
_entity_poly.pdbx_seq_one_letter_code
_entity_poly.pdbx_strand_id
1 'polypeptide(L)'
;MNTYIYMVRHGESPKLEGDERTRGLTEKGILDARRVTEILETEGINTFISSPYKRAMLTIEKAANYHEKEIVVYENLKECRFLSEDKIISDKEVYPLVKKMFSNPDFTLTGGESYADCQRRVVRVLKEILMDFQGHKIVIGTHGLVMTLMMNYFDNQYGLEFLMNTSKPDIYKLEFKEEQFMNVERLWREE
;
A
#
# COMPACT_ATOMS: atom_id res chain seq x y z
N MET A 1 -6.57 -3.90 23.68
CA MET A 1 -5.39 -3.10 23.28
C MET A 1 -5.60 -2.70 21.82
N ASN A 2 -5.21 -1.50 21.41
CA ASN A 2 -5.44 -1.05 20.04
C ASN A 2 -4.21 -1.37 19.19
N THR A 3 -4.44 -1.85 17.97
CA THR A 3 -3.41 -2.07 16.94
C THR A 3 -3.53 -0.94 15.92
N TYR A 4 -2.42 -0.37 15.48
CA TYR A 4 -2.41 0.70 14.49
C TYR A 4 -1.68 0.25 13.23
N ILE A 5 -2.31 0.43 12.07
CA ILE A 5 -1.72 0.14 10.76
C ILE A 5 -1.46 1.46 10.03
N TYR A 6 -0.20 1.72 9.69
CA TYR A 6 0.23 2.84 8.89
C TYR A 6 0.39 2.34 7.45
N MET A 7 -0.64 2.52 6.65
CA MET A 7 -0.63 2.21 5.22
C MET A 7 0.18 3.27 4.48
N VAL A 8 1.36 2.90 3.98
CA VAL A 8 2.26 3.81 3.26
C VAL A 8 2.25 3.46 1.79
N ARG A 9 1.59 4.28 0.97
CA ARG A 9 1.67 4.16 -0.49
C ARG A 9 3.09 4.54 -0.93
N HIS A 10 3.68 3.71 -1.79
CA HIS A 10 5.03 3.96 -2.29
C HIS A 10 5.21 5.37 -2.89
N GLY A 11 6.43 5.91 -2.79
CA GLY A 11 6.81 7.17 -3.43
C GLY A 11 6.82 7.08 -4.96
N GLU A 12 6.98 8.22 -5.62
CA GLU A 12 7.04 8.26 -7.08
C GLU A 12 8.15 7.35 -7.65
N SER A 13 7.86 6.69 -8.77
CA SER A 13 8.71 5.65 -9.34
C SER A 13 8.57 5.65 -10.87
N PRO A 14 9.66 5.40 -11.62
CA PRO A 14 9.67 5.51 -13.07
C PRO A 14 8.76 4.46 -13.73
N LYS A 15 8.12 4.84 -14.85
CA LYS A 15 7.19 3.98 -15.61
C LYS A 15 7.59 3.76 -17.07
N LEU A 16 8.82 4.10 -17.44
CA LEU A 16 9.26 4.08 -18.84
C LEU A 16 9.92 2.76 -19.22
N GLU A 17 10.79 2.22 -18.36
CA GLU A 17 11.58 1.04 -18.65
C GLU A 17 11.76 0.17 -17.40
N GLY A 18 12.00 -1.13 -17.62
CA GLY A 18 12.26 -2.09 -16.56
C GLY A 18 11.05 -2.97 -16.23
N ASP A 19 11.09 -3.54 -15.04
CA ASP A 19 10.14 -4.53 -14.54
C ASP A 19 9.34 -3.96 -13.37
N GLU A 20 8.05 -4.30 -13.31
CA GLU A 20 7.10 -3.71 -12.37
C GLU A 20 7.45 -4.03 -10.92
N ARG A 21 8.08 -5.19 -10.66
CA ARG A 21 8.50 -5.61 -9.32
C ARG A 21 9.77 -4.88 -8.87
N THR A 22 10.70 -4.64 -9.79
CA THR A 22 12.06 -4.17 -9.48
C THR A 22 12.27 -2.66 -9.64
N ARG A 23 11.35 -1.92 -10.26
CA ARG A 23 11.48 -0.45 -10.38
C ARG A 23 11.63 0.23 -9.02
N GLY A 24 12.63 1.10 -8.92
CA GLY A 24 12.98 1.86 -7.72
C GLY A 24 12.14 3.13 -7.56
N LEU A 25 12.68 4.15 -6.91
CA LEU A 25 12.05 5.47 -6.75
C LEU A 25 12.68 6.48 -7.73
N THR A 26 11.92 7.50 -8.14
CA THR A 26 12.49 8.69 -8.81
C THR A 26 13.23 9.56 -7.78
N GLU A 27 13.96 10.59 -8.23
CA GLU A 27 14.57 11.57 -7.32
C GLU A 27 13.53 12.21 -6.39
N LYS A 28 12.37 12.60 -6.95
CA LYS A 28 11.23 13.08 -6.16
C LYS A 28 10.77 12.02 -5.15
N GLY A 29 10.59 10.77 -5.59
CA GLY A 29 10.21 9.66 -4.69
C GLY A 29 11.20 9.41 -3.55
N ILE A 30 12.50 9.60 -3.80
CA ILE A 30 13.55 9.49 -2.77
C ILE A 30 13.45 10.63 -1.75
N LEU A 31 13.16 11.86 -2.20
CA LEU A 31 12.95 13.00 -1.31
C LEU A 31 11.68 12.81 -0.49
N ASP A 32 10.58 12.39 -1.13
CA ASP A 32 9.32 12.12 -0.44
C ASP A 32 9.47 10.99 0.60
N ALA A 33 10.26 9.95 0.32
CA ALA A 33 10.56 8.87 1.27
C ALA A 33 11.30 9.38 2.54
N ARG A 34 12.03 10.49 2.45
CA ARG A 34 12.61 11.15 3.64
C ARG A 34 11.51 11.78 4.49
N ARG A 35 10.53 12.45 3.87
CA ARG A 35 9.37 13.01 4.58
C ARG A 35 8.50 11.92 5.20
N VAL A 36 8.33 10.78 4.51
CA VAL A 36 7.70 9.58 5.10
C VAL A 36 8.44 9.15 6.36
N THR A 37 9.76 9.19 6.35
CA THR A 37 10.58 8.85 7.52
C THR A 37 10.31 9.82 8.67
N GLU A 38 10.40 11.13 8.43
CA GLU A 38 10.15 12.18 9.43
C GLU A 38 8.78 12.02 10.13
N ILE A 39 7.73 11.68 9.37
CA ILE A 39 6.39 11.44 9.93
C ILE A 39 6.37 10.19 10.83
N LEU A 40 7.06 9.12 10.44
CA LEU A 40 7.05 7.84 11.15
C LEU A 40 8.00 7.79 12.35
N GLU A 41 9.03 8.64 12.40
CA GLU A 41 9.97 8.75 13.53
C GLU A 41 9.23 9.04 14.84
N THR A 42 8.23 9.93 14.80
CA THR A 42 7.49 10.39 15.98
C THR A 42 6.41 9.43 16.46
N GLU A 43 6.11 8.38 15.70
CA GLU A 43 4.98 7.49 16.01
C GLU A 43 5.34 6.31 16.92
N GLY A 44 6.63 5.99 17.10
CA GLY A 44 7.07 4.87 17.93
C GLY A 44 6.68 3.51 17.34
N ILE A 45 7.05 3.27 16.08
CA ILE A 45 6.66 2.08 15.30
C ILE A 45 7.34 0.81 15.84
N ASN A 46 6.57 -0.27 15.97
CA ASN A 46 7.08 -1.56 16.46
C ASN A 46 7.53 -2.49 15.33
N THR A 47 6.85 -2.43 14.18
CA THR A 47 6.99 -3.42 13.11
C THR A 47 6.90 -2.76 11.73
N PHE A 48 7.80 -3.15 10.83
CA PHE A 48 7.80 -2.72 9.43
C PHE A 48 7.55 -3.92 8.52
N ILE A 49 6.50 -3.84 7.73
CA ILE A 49 6.11 -4.84 6.74
C ILE A 49 6.07 -4.17 5.38
N SER A 50 6.42 -4.90 4.33
CA SER A 50 6.33 -4.36 2.96
C SER A 50 5.84 -5.38 1.95
N SER A 51 5.18 -4.85 0.94
CA SER A 51 5.11 -5.48 -0.37
C SER A 51 6.51 -5.83 -0.88
N PRO A 52 6.65 -6.90 -1.67
CA PRO A 52 7.94 -7.31 -2.23
C PRO A 52 8.49 -6.35 -3.30
N TYR A 53 7.69 -5.39 -3.76
CA TYR A 53 8.10 -4.47 -4.83
C TYR A 53 9.08 -3.42 -4.32
N LYS A 54 10.17 -3.21 -5.05
CA LYS A 54 11.32 -2.40 -4.62
C LYS A 54 10.93 -1.00 -4.18
N ARG A 55 10.07 -0.31 -4.95
CA ARG A 55 9.56 1.03 -4.58
C ARG A 55 8.82 1.06 -3.24
N ALA A 56 8.08 0.03 -2.86
CA ALA A 56 7.36 0.00 -1.58
C ALA A 56 8.34 -0.18 -0.42
N MET A 57 9.32 -1.08 -0.57
CA MET A 57 10.39 -1.27 0.41
C MET A 57 11.22 -0.01 0.61
N LEU A 58 11.74 0.57 -0.48
CA LEU A 58 12.57 1.79 -0.44
C LEU A 58 11.85 2.99 0.19
N THR A 59 10.51 3.05 0.10
CA THR A 59 9.73 4.16 0.68
C THR A 59 9.77 4.15 2.21
N ILE A 60 9.87 2.97 2.83
CA ILE A 60 9.85 2.82 4.29
C ILE A 60 11.19 2.39 4.89
N GLU A 61 12.19 2.06 4.05
CA GLU A 61 13.51 1.54 4.46
C GLU A 61 14.23 2.44 5.46
N LYS A 62 14.24 3.75 5.21
CA LYS A 62 14.89 4.70 6.13
C LYS A 62 14.20 4.78 7.48
N ALA A 63 12.87 4.72 7.50
CA ALA A 63 12.10 4.68 8.75
C ALA A 63 12.39 3.38 9.53
N ALA A 64 12.41 2.23 8.85
CA ALA A 64 12.76 0.97 9.49
C ALA A 64 14.17 1.02 10.12
N ASN A 65 15.15 1.54 9.39
CA ASN A 65 16.52 1.71 9.87
C ASN A 65 16.61 2.66 11.07
N TYR A 66 15.87 3.77 11.06
CA TYR A 66 15.80 4.71 12.19
C TYR A 66 15.31 4.03 13.47
N HIS A 67 14.29 3.18 13.35
CA HIS A 67 13.73 2.41 14.47
C HIS A 67 14.53 1.14 14.80
N GLU A 68 15.68 0.93 14.14
CA GLU A 68 16.52 -0.28 14.28
C GLU A 68 15.70 -1.58 14.05
N LYS A 69 14.81 -1.56 13.05
CA LYS A 69 13.96 -2.69 12.69
C LYS A 69 14.27 -3.20 11.29
N GLU A 70 14.13 -4.50 11.11
CA GLU A 70 14.09 -5.12 9.78
C GLU A 70 12.72 -4.95 9.14
N ILE A 71 12.69 -4.98 7.80
CA ILE A 71 11.44 -5.03 7.03
C ILE A 71 11.08 -6.48 6.75
N VAL A 72 9.92 -6.91 7.24
CA VAL A 72 9.36 -8.23 6.91
C VAL A 72 8.59 -8.14 5.59
N VAL A 73 8.99 -8.94 4.61
CA VAL A 73 8.38 -8.90 3.28
C VAL A 73 7.24 -9.90 3.18
N TYR A 74 6.05 -9.42 2.77
CA TYR A 74 4.87 -10.24 2.53
C TYR A 74 4.54 -10.23 1.04
N GLU A 75 4.78 -11.36 0.35
CA GLU A 75 4.55 -11.49 -1.10
C GLU A 75 3.14 -11.09 -1.52
N ASN A 76 2.13 -11.44 -0.70
CA ASN A 76 0.72 -11.18 -0.97
C ASN A 76 0.30 -9.71 -0.72
N LEU A 77 1.22 -8.81 -0.41
CA LEU A 77 0.98 -7.35 -0.40
C LEU A 77 1.32 -6.67 -1.74
N LYS A 78 1.82 -7.43 -2.72
CA LYS A 78 2.10 -6.89 -4.06
C LYS A 78 0.87 -6.24 -4.70
N GLU A 79 1.13 -5.27 -5.58
CA GLU A 79 0.09 -4.57 -6.33
C GLU A 79 -0.78 -5.55 -7.13
N CYS A 80 -2.00 -5.14 -7.43
CA CYS A 80 -2.89 -5.89 -8.31
C CYS A 80 -2.19 -6.20 -9.63
N ARG A 81 -2.24 -7.48 -10.04
CA ARG A 81 -1.67 -7.90 -11.31
C ARG A 81 -2.67 -7.65 -12.43
N PHE A 82 -2.33 -6.83 -13.42
CA PHE A 82 -3.25 -6.51 -14.53
C PHE A 82 -3.09 -7.43 -15.75
N LEU A 83 -1.91 -8.04 -15.92
CA LEU A 83 -1.54 -8.91 -17.05
C LEU A 83 -0.70 -10.10 -16.54
N SER A 84 -0.52 -11.14 -17.34
CA SER A 84 0.27 -12.32 -16.96
C SER A 84 1.74 -12.04 -16.62
N GLU A 85 2.32 -10.97 -17.18
CA GLU A 85 3.72 -10.59 -16.99
C GLU A 85 3.83 -9.37 -16.07
N ASP A 86 4.90 -9.28 -15.29
CA ASP A 86 5.25 -8.13 -14.43
C ASP A 86 5.77 -6.94 -15.26
N LYS A 87 5.06 -6.62 -16.35
CA LYS A 87 5.35 -5.48 -17.21
C LYS A 87 4.82 -4.20 -16.58
N ILE A 88 5.60 -3.14 -16.73
CA ILE A 88 5.18 -1.79 -16.37
C ILE A 88 4.03 -1.38 -17.31
N ILE A 89 2.94 -0.90 -16.73
CA ILE A 89 1.79 -0.35 -17.46
C ILE A 89 1.71 1.15 -17.21
N SER A 90 1.56 1.90 -18.30
CA SER A 90 1.45 3.36 -18.24
C SER A 90 0.17 3.79 -17.51
N ASP A 91 0.17 4.99 -16.94
CA ASP A 91 -1.02 5.56 -16.27
C ASP A 91 -2.23 5.63 -17.23
N LYS A 92 -1.98 5.95 -18.50
CA LYS A 92 -2.99 6.04 -19.56
C LYS A 92 -3.71 4.70 -19.82
N GLU A 93 -3.00 3.59 -19.66
CA GLU A 93 -3.53 2.25 -19.88
C GLU A 93 -4.12 1.63 -18.62
N VAL A 94 -3.47 1.84 -17.46
CA VAL A 94 -3.91 1.21 -16.21
C VAL A 94 -5.17 1.86 -15.63
N TYR A 95 -5.34 3.19 -15.74
CA TYR A 95 -6.50 3.85 -15.14
C TYR A 95 -7.86 3.43 -15.73
N PRO A 96 -8.03 3.27 -17.06
CA PRO A 96 -9.23 2.68 -17.62
C PRO A 96 -9.53 1.27 -17.10
N LEU A 97 -8.51 0.43 -16.92
CA LEU A 97 -8.66 -0.92 -16.36
C LEU A 97 -9.14 -0.85 -14.92
N VAL A 98 -8.49 -0.03 -14.09
CA VAL A 98 -8.89 0.20 -12.70
C VAL A 98 -10.35 0.67 -12.61
N LYS A 99 -10.75 1.66 -13.41
CA LYS A 99 -12.15 2.14 -13.44
C LYS A 99 -13.13 1.01 -13.75
N LYS A 100 -12.78 0.13 -14.70
CA LYS A 100 -13.61 -1.02 -15.06
C LYS A 100 -13.66 -2.09 -13.96
N MET A 101 -12.57 -2.29 -13.23
CA MET A 101 -12.54 -3.20 -12.07
C MET A 101 -13.47 -2.73 -10.94
N PHE A 102 -13.55 -1.42 -10.69
CA PHE A 102 -14.47 -0.88 -9.68
C PHE A 102 -15.95 -1.02 -10.07
N SER A 103 -16.28 -1.00 -11.37
CA SER A 103 -17.66 -1.18 -11.84
C SER A 103 -18.05 -2.65 -12.07
N ASN A 104 -17.08 -3.53 -12.26
CA ASN A 104 -17.27 -4.97 -12.42
C ASN A 104 -16.19 -5.71 -11.62
N PRO A 105 -16.46 -6.11 -10.36
CA PRO A 105 -15.46 -6.69 -9.47
C PRO A 105 -14.82 -8.00 -9.97
N ASP A 106 -15.50 -8.73 -10.85
CA ASP A 106 -15.00 -9.98 -11.45
C ASP A 106 -14.25 -9.75 -12.78
N PHE A 107 -14.18 -8.50 -13.26
CA PHE A 107 -13.42 -8.18 -14.47
C PHE A 107 -11.93 -8.40 -14.25
N THR A 108 -11.32 -9.14 -15.17
CA THR A 108 -9.87 -9.26 -15.29
C THR A 108 -9.46 -9.46 -16.76
N LEU A 109 -8.22 -9.14 -17.08
CA LEU A 109 -7.60 -9.53 -18.35
C LEU A 109 -6.95 -10.91 -18.21
N THR A 110 -6.62 -11.54 -19.33
CA THR A 110 -5.93 -12.84 -19.31
C THR A 110 -4.65 -12.78 -18.47
N GLY A 111 -4.58 -13.62 -17.43
CA GLY A 111 -3.47 -13.68 -16.50
C GLY A 111 -3.44 -12.57 -15.45
N GLY A 112 -4.39 -11.63 -15.47
CA GLY A 112 -4.57 -10.64 -14.43
C GLY A 112 -5.23 -11.20 -13.17
N GLU A 113 -5.52 -10.28 -12.25
CA GLU A 113 -6.26 -10.48 -11.02
C GLU A 113 -7.51 -9.60 -11.08
N SER A 114 -8.64 -10.10 -10.60
CA SER A 114 -9.86 -9.31 -10.49
C SER A 114 -9.83 -8.41 -9.25
N TYR A 115 -10.77 -7.46 -9.16
CA TYR A 115 -10.93 -6.66 -7.94
C TYR A 115 -11.22 -7.58 -6.75
N ALA A 116 -12.14 -8.53 -6.93
CA ALA A 116 -12.59 -9.44 -5.88
C ALA A 116 -11.46 -10.36 -5.40
N ASP A 117 -10.63 -10.87 -6.31
CA ASP A 117 -9.48 -11.71 -5.97
C ASP A 117 -8.41 -10.91 -5.24
N CYS A 118 -8.09 -9.72 -5.74
CA CYS A 118 -7.10 -8.84 -5.13
C CYS A 118 -7.53 -8.44 -3.72
N GLN A 119 -8.77 -7.97 -3.55
CA GLN A 119 -9.31 -7.59 -2.23
C GLN A 119 -9.28 -8.78 -1.27
N ARG A 120 -9.72 -9.97 -1.70
CA ARG A 120 -9.69 -11.17 -0.86
C ARG A 120 -8.27 -11.52 -0.41
N ARG A 121 -7.30 -11.49 -1.33
CA ARG A 121 -5.88 -11.77 -1.03
C ARG A 121 -5.34 -10.80 0.01
N VAL A 122 -5.51 -9.50 -0.22
CA VAL A 122 -4.87 -8.47 0.63
C VAL A 122 -5.57 -8.34 1.98
N VAL A 123 -6.89 -8.48 2.04
CA VAL A 123 -7.64 -8.51 3.31
C VAL A 123 -7.25 -9.70 4.16
N ARG A 124 -7.02 -10.87 3.55
CA ARG A 124 -6.54 -12.05 4.28
C ARG A 124 -5.21 -11.77 4.98
N VAL A 125 -4.25 -11.18 4.26
CA VAL A 125 -2.95 -10.78 4.82
C VAL A 125 -3.11 -9.74 5.92
N LEU A 126 -3.98 -8.73 5.73
CA LEU A 126 -4.20 -7.70 6.73
C LEU A 126 -4.75 -8.28 8.04
N LYS A 127 -5.67 -9.25 7.96
CA LYS A 127 -6.19 -9.95 9.14
C LYS A 127 -5.12 -10.79 9.83
N GLU A 128 -4.31 -11.53 9.07
CA GLU A 128 -3.15 -12.26 9.61
C GLU A 128 -2.22 -11.29 10.38
N ILE A 129 -1.90 -10.13 9.80
CA ILE A 129 -1.08 -9.08 10.47
C ILE A 129 -1.75 -8.56 11.75
N LEU A 130 -3.06 -8.29 11.73
CA LEU A 130 -3.78 -7.81 12.92
C LEU A 130 -3.79 -8.84 14.06
N MET A 131 -3.83 -10.13 13.72
CA MET A 131 -3.77 -11.23 14.70
C MET A 131 -2.36 -11.44 15.25
N ASP A 132 -1.35 -11.43 14.40
CA ASP A 132 0.03 -11.74 14.79
C ASP A 132 0.70 -10.61 15.58
N PHE A 133 0.28 -9.37 15.36
CA PHE A 133 0.90 -8.17 15.92
C PHE A 133 -0.08 -7.33 16.76
N GLN A 134 -0.90 -7.99 17.58
CA GLN A 134 -1.86 -7.31 18.44
C GLN A 134 -1.19 -6.26 19.35
N GLY A 135 -1.74 -5.06 19.37
CA GLY A 135 -1.24 -3.95 20.17
C GLY A 135 -0.05 -3.21 19.58
N HIS A 136 0.46 -3.62 18.41
CA HIS A 136 1.58 -2.95 17.76
C HIS A 136 1.13 -1.73 16.94
N LYS A 137 2.07 -0.82 16.72
CA LYS A 137 2.07 0.14 15.63
C LYS A 137 2.89 -0.42 14.47
N ILE A 138 2.24 -0.64 13.33
CA ILE A 138 2.77 -1.43 12.22
C ILE A 138 2.75 -0.58 10.96
N VAL A 139 3.90 -0.40 10.32
CA VAL A 139 3.99 0.22 9.01
C VAL A 139 3.86 -0.84 7.93
N ILE A 140 3.00 -0.60 6.93
CA ILE A 140 2.85 -1.44 5.75
C ILE A 140 3.18 -0.62 4.50
N GLY A 141 4.34 -0.89 3.90
CA GLY A 141 4.70 -0.36 2.58
C GLY A 141 3.90 -1.05 1.48
N THR A 142 3.05 -0.31 0.78
CA THR A 142 2.03 -0.85 -0.13
C THR A 142 1.81 0.04 -1.37
N HIS A 143 0.72 -0.20 -2.10
CA HIS A 143 0.36 0.45 -3.35
C HIS A 143 -1.03 1.08 -3.28
N GLY A 144 -1.34 1.94 -4.26
CA GLY A 144 -2.58 2.71 -4.23
C GLY A 144 -3.83 1.84 -4.28
N LEU A 145 -3.90 0.89 -5.22
CA LEU A 145 -5.07 0.04 -5.37
C LEU A 145 -5.18 -0.93 -4.19
N VAL A 146 -4.10 -1.63 -3.82
CA VAL A 146 -4.09 -2.51 -2.62
C VAL A 146 -4.55 -1.80 -1.35
N MET A 147 -4.03 -0.61 -1.06
CA MET A 147 -4.45 0.18 0.11
C MET A 147 -5.94 0.51 0.05
N THR A 148 -6.42 0.95 -1.12
CA THR A 148 -7.84 1.26 -1.32
C THR A 148 -8.71 0.02 -1.08
N LEU A 149 -8.33 -1.14 -1.62
CA LEU A 149 -9.09 -2.38 -1.46
C LEU A 149 -9.16 -2.86 -0.01
N MET A 150 -8.04 -2.75 0.72
CA MET A 150 -7.99 -3.08 2.14
C MET A 150 -8.91 -2.16 2.96
N MET A 151 -8.84 -0.85 2.73
CA MET A 151 -9.67 0.12 3.45
C MET A 151 -11.15 -0.04 3.09
N ASN A 152 -11.44 -0.28 1.80
CA ASN A 152 -12.80 -0.49 1.29
C ASN A 152 -13.54 -1.64 1.97
N TYR A 153 -12.81 -2.70 2.34
CA TYR A 153 -13.38 -3.87 3.00
C TYR A 153 -14.02 -3.52 4.35
N PHE A 154 -13.47 -2.55 5.07
CA PHE A 154 -13.99 -2.11 6.37
C PHE A 154 -14.96 -0.93 6.23
N ASP A 155 -14.77 -0.08 5.23
CA ASP A 155 -15.59 1.12 5.02
C ASP A 155 -15.69 1.45 3.53
N ASN A 156 -16.92 1.44 3.01
CA ASN A 156 -17.19 1.57 1.58
C ASN A 156 -16.89 2.97 1.02
N GLN A 157 -16.65 3.98 1.87
CA GLN A 157 -16.24 5.32 1.41
C GLN A 157 -14.89 5.30 0.67
N TYR A 158 -14.05 4.30 0.94
CA TYR A 158 -12.77 4.11 0.25
C TYR A 158 -12.96 3.44 -1.11
N GLY A 159 -13.50 4.20 -2.06
CA GLY A 159 -13.78 3.73 -3.42
C GLY A 159 -12.79 4.23 -4.47
N LEU A 160 -13.23 4.22 -5.72
CA LEU A 160 -12.47 4.76 -6.85
C LEU A 160 -12.10 6.24 -6.63
N GLU A 161 -13.03 7.05 -6.12
CA GLU A 161 -12.79 8.46 -5.84
C GLU A 161 -11.65 8.67 -4.84
N PHE A 162 -11.61 7.86 -3.77
CA PHE A 162 -10.50 7.85 -2.83
C PHE A 162 -9.18 7.54 -3.55
N LEU A 163 -9.12 6.43 -4.30
CA LEU A 163 -7.90 6.03 -5.02
C LEU A 163 -7.38 7.16 -5.94
N MET A 164 -8.27 7.82 -6.67
CA MET A 164 -7.90 8.88 -7.61
C MET A 164 -7.40 10.15 -6.91
N ASN A 165 -7.77 10.38 -5.65
CA ASN A 165 -7.35 11.54 -4.85
C ASN A 165 -6.16 11.25 -3.92
N THR A 166 -5.66 10.00 -3.87
CA THR A 166 -4.43 9.68 -3.12
C THR A 166 -3.18 10.16 -3.86
N SER A 167 -2.19 10.62 -3.11
CA SER A 167 -0.89 11.12 -3.60
C SER A 167 0.17 10.01 -3.68
N LYS A 168 1.33 10.26 -4.29
CA LYS A 168 2.49 9.34 -4.25
C LYS A 168 3.68 10.06 -3.61
N PRO A 169 4.12 9.69 -2.39
CA PRO A 169 3.50 8.73 -1.47
C PRO A 169 2.23 9.31 -0.80
N ASP A 170 1.58 8.51 0.04
CA ASP A 170 0.49 8.91 0.93
C ASP A 170 0.54 8.02 2.19
N ILE A 171 0.00 8.49 3.32
CA ILE A 171 0.05 7.77 4.59
C ILE A 171 -1.31 7.84 5.28
N TYR A 172 -1.89 6.68 5.57
CA TYR A 172 -3.12 6.55 6.35
C TYR A 172 -2.86 5.69 7.58
N LYS A 173 -3.17 6.23 8.76
CA LYS A 173 -3.12 5.53 10.04
C LYS A 173 -4.50 5.01 10.38
N LEU A 174 -4.65 3.69 10.34
CA LEU A 174 -5.88 3.00 10.70
C LEU A 174 -5.74 2.50 12.14
N GLU A 175 -6.82 2.63 12.90
CA GLU A 175 -6.94 2.12 14.27
C GLU A 175 -7.87 0.91 14.30
N PHE A 176 -7.40 -0.15 14.94
CA PHE A 176 -8.16 -1.38 15.15
C PHE A 176 -8.22 -1.74 16.62
N LYS A 177 -9.36 -2.27 17.05
CA LYS A 177 -9.51 -3.00 18.30
C LYS A 177 -9.76 -4.46 17.95
N GLU A 178 -8.75 -5.30 18.14
CA GLU A 178 -8.73 -6.65 17.55
C GLU A 178 -8.87 -6.55 16.01
N GLU A 179 -9.88 -7.18 15.40
CA GLU A 179 -10.19 -7.01 13.96
C GLU A 179 -11.20 -5.88 13.67
N GLN A 180 -11.72 -5.21 14.70
CA GLN A 180 -12.72 -4.17 14.51
C GLN A 180 -12.04 -2.86 14.09
N PHE A 181 -12.38 -2.38 12.89
CA PHE A 181 -11.98 -1.06 12.41
C PHE A 181 -12.64 0.05 13.23
N MET A 182 -11.85 1.00 13.72
CA MET A 182 -12.30 2.05 14.63
C MET A 182 -12.19 3.44 14.01
N ASN A 183 -11.05 3.75 13.40
CA ASN A 183 -10.77 5.08 12.90
C ASN A 183 -9.67 5.07 11.84
N VAL A 184 -9.56 6.19 11.13
CA VAL A 184 -8.57 6.48 10.10
C VAL A 184 -8.13 7.94 10.18
N GLU A 185 -6.84 8.17 10.02
CA GLU A 185 -6.24 9.51 9.95
C GLU A 185 -5.28 9.57 8.76
N ARG A 186 -5.44 10.56 7.88
CA ARG A 186 -4.46 10.83 6.83
C ARG A 186 -3.32 11.67 7.41
N LEU A 187 -2.11 11.11 7.41
CA LEU A 187 -0.92 11.77 7.96
C LEU A 187 -0.13 12.55 6.91
N TRP A 188 -0.27 12.18 5.63
CA TRP A 188 0.42 12.89 4.55
C TRP A 188 -0.27 14.21 4.21
N ARG A 189 0.54 15.26 4.07
CA ARG A 189 0.10 16.59 3.62
C ARG A 189 0.97 17.00 2.43
N GLU A 190 0.33 17.22 1.29
CA GLU A 190 0.99 17.82 0.14
C GLU A 190 1.36 19.27 0.49
N GLU A 191 2.50 19.73 -0.02
CA GLU A 191 2.94 21.13 0.11
C GLU A 191 2.25 22.04 -0.91
#